data_AF-W2M4R5-F1
#
_entry.id   AF-W2M4R5-F1
#
_cell.length_a   1.000
_cell.length_b   1.000
_cell.length_c   1.000
_cell.angle_alpha   90.00
_cell.angle_beta   90.00
_cell.angle_gamma   90.00
#
_symmetry.space_group_name_H-M   'P 1'
#
loop_
_entity.id
_entity.type
_entity.pdbx_description
1 polymer ?
#
loop_
_entity_poly.entity_id
_entity_poly.type
_entity_poly.pdbx_seq_one_letter_code
_entity_poly.pdbx_strand_id
1 'polypeptide(L)'
;MDLTEIPFDVPVILQSICKGKSLQNPLGSKKARCLTDNRDVYEQMVLRRVRDDKIAIQSGHNGRFLQVRASGDCVFDRKEPGEWELFTMETDSSCALYFVSCHTGNVLQCNNSNDARCANENRQDWEAWRIVEPRS
;
A
#
# COMPACT_ATOMS: atom_id res chain seq x y z
N MET A 1 0.89 9.20 -14.47
CA MET A 1 -0.41 8.76 -14.00
C MET A 1 -0.94 9.98 -13.31
N ASP A 2 -2.00 10.55 -13.86
CA ASP A 2 -2.69 11.58 -13.12
C ASP A 2 -3.34 10.90 -11.90
N LEU A 3 -3.24 11.49 -10.71
CA LEU A 3 -3.88 10.96 -9.51
C LEU A 3 -5.41 10.90 -9.68
N THR A 4 -5.96 11.62 -10.66
CA THR A 4 -7.38 11.51 -11.08
C THR A 4 -7.72 10.16 -11.72
N GLU A 5 -6.75 9.45 -12.29
CA GLU A 5 -6.93 8.16 -12.97
C GLU A 5 -6.82 6.95 -12.02
N ILE A 6 -6.61 7.20 -10.72
CA ILE A 6 -6.45 6.13 -9.75
C ILE A 6 -7.77 5.37 -9.60
N PRO A 7 -7.77 4.04 -9.81
CA PRO A 7 -8.96 3.20 -9.65
C PRO A 7 -9.28 2.98 -8.15
N PHE A 8 -9.96 3.95 -7.56
CA PHE A 8 -10.47 3.84 -6.19
C PHE A 8 -11.64 2.85 -6.09
N ASP A 9 -11.83 2.27 -4.91
CA ASP A 9 -12.96 1.39 -4.55
C ASP A 9 -13.09 0.09 -5.34
N VAL A 10 -12.10 -0.24 -6.17
CA VAL A 10 -11.99 -1.52 -6.90
C VAL A 10 -10.70 -2.27 -6.53
N PRO A 11 -10.67 -3.60 -6.66
CA PRO A 11 -9.45 -4.38 -6.44
C PRO A 11 -8.34 -4.05 -7.45
N VAL A 12 -7.14 -3.82 -6.92
CA VAL A 12 -5.92 -3.51 -7.67
C VAL A 12 -4.73 -4.27 -7.10
N ILE A 13 -3.66 -4.38 -7.87
CA ILE A 13 -2.37 -4.90 -7.39
C ILE A 13 -1.39 -3.73 -7.22
N LEU A 14 -0.91 -3.53 -5.98
CA LEU A 14 0.15 -2.57 -5.69
C LEU A 14 1.50 -3.29 -5.77
N GLN A 15 2.27 -3.02 -6.82
CA GLN A 15 3.58 -3.65 -7.03
C GLN A 15 4.71 -2.69 -6.71
N SER A 16 5.66 -3.13 -5.87
CA SER A 16 6.91 -2.40 -5.62
C SER A 16 7.75 -2.38 -6.89
N ILE A 17 8.17 -1.19 -7.31
CA ILE A 17 8.98 -0.99 -8.51
C ILE A 17 10.37 -1.63 -8.34
N CYS A 18 11.05 -1.39 -7.22
CA CYS A 18 12.36 -1.99 -6.95
C CYS A 18 12.34 -3.53 -6.92
N LYS A 19 11.30 -4.13 -6.30
CA LYS A 19 11.29 -5.58 -6.05
C LYS A 19 10.55 -6.38 -7.11
N GLY A 20 9.69 -5.75 -7.91
CA GLY A 20 8.76 -6.44 -8.81
C GLY A 20 7.77 -7.36 -8.07
N LYS A 21 7.47 -7.05 -6.80
CA LYS A 21 6.61 -7.87 -5.92
C LYS A 21 5.40 -7.08 -5.44
N SER A 22 4.28 -7.78 -5.27
CA SER A 22 2.99 -7.20 -4.92
C SER A 22 2.83 -7.08 -3.41
N LEU A 23 2.24 -6.00 -2.92
CA LEU A 23 1.77 -5.88 -1.54
C LEU A 23 0.69 -6.94 -1.30
N GLN A 24 0.83 -7.71 -0.23
CA GLN A 24 -0.11 -8.77 0.13
C GLN A 24 -0.40 -8.77 1.63
N ASN A 25 -1.61 -9.24 1.96
CA ASN A 25 -1.95 -9.71 3.29
C ASN A 25 -2.15 -11.24 3.26
N PRO A 26 -1.13 -12.04 3.64
CA PRO A 26 -1.21 -13.49 3.56
C PRO A 26 -2.29 -14.09 4.47
N LEU A 27 -2.81 -15.26 4.06
CA LEU A 27 -3.79 -16.04 4.83
C LEU A 27 -3.35 -16.25 6.29
N GLY A 28 -4.28 -16.05 7.22
CA GLY A 28 -4.04 -16.30 8.64
C GLY A 28 -3.03 -15.33 9.28
N SER A 29 -2.62 -14.28 8.58
CA SER A 29 -1.64 -13.31 9.05
C SER A 29 -2.20 -11.89 9.03
N LYS A 30 -1.71 -11.05 9.96
CA LYS A 30 -1.87 -9.60 9.89
C LYS A 30 -0.68 -8.92 9.23
N LYS A 31 0.35 -9.67 8.81
CA LYS A 31 1.55 -9.04 8.23
C LYS A 31 1.23 -8.44 6.86
N ALA A 32 1.86 -7.31 6.57
CA ALA A 32 1.96 -6.76 5.24
C ALA A 32 3.30 -7.21 4.61
N ARG A 33 3.22 -7.93 3.50
CA ARG A 33 4.38 -8.55 2.83
C ARG A 33 4.41 -8.11 1.37
N CYS A 34 5.57 -8.16 0.74
CA CYS A 34 5.66 -8.02 -0.72
C CYS A 34 6.09 -9.35 -1.34
N LEU A 35 5.17 -10.07 -1.95
CA LEU A 35 5.42 -11.42 -2.47
C LEU A 35 5.18 -11.48 -3.97
N THR A 36 5.54 -12.61 -4.57
CA THR A 36 5.24 -12.87 -5.98
C THR A 36 3.75 -12.83 -6.22
N ASP A 37 3.35 -12.23 -7.34
CA ASP A 37 1.96 -12.25 -7.78
C ASP A 37 1.57 -13.68 -8.17
N ASN A 38 0.62 -14.25 -7.41
CA ASN A 38 0.14 -15.61 -7.61
C ASN A 38 -1.27 -15.66 -8.22
N ARG A 39 -1.79 -14.50 -8.64
CA ARG A 39 -3.17 -14.31 -9.11
C ARG A 39 -4.24 -14.70 -8.11
N ASP A 40 -4.00 -14.43 -6.83
CA ASP A 40 -4.92 -14.76 -5.73
C ASP A 40 -5.56 -13.51 -5.07
N VAL A 41 -6.35 -13.75 -4.02
CA VAL A 41 -7.09 -12.70 -3.30
C VAL A 41 -6.22 -11.96 -2.27
N TYR A 42 -5.09 -12.51 -1.84
CA TYR A 42 -4.26 -11.97 -0.77
C TYR A 42 -3.46 -10.74 -1.19
N GLU A 43 -3.20 -10.61 -2.49
CA GLU A 43 -2.56 -9.47 -3.12
C GLU A 43 -3.51 -8.37 -3.60
N GLN A 44 -4.82 -8.63 -3.57
CA GLN A 44 -5.80 -7.64 -3.95
C GLN A 44 -5.89 -6.55 -2.88
N MET A 45 -5.58 -5.33 -3.27
CA MET A 45 -5.72 -4.14 -2.45
C MET A 45 -6.83 -3.27 -3.00
N VAL A 46 -7.51 -2.52 -2.15
CA VAL A 46 -8.50 -1.52 -2.53
C VAL A 46 -8.05 -0.19 -1.96
N LEU A 47 -7.80 0.77 -2.83
CA LEU A 47 -7.53 2.15 -2.42
C LEU A 47 -8.87 2.80 -2.09
N ARG A 48 -9.02 3.27 -0.85
CA ARG A 48 -10.22 3.96 -0.37
C ARG A 48 -9.92 5.43 -0.20
N ARG A 49 -10.72 6.32 -0.80
CA ARG A 49 -10.69 7.74 -0.45
C ARG A 49 -11.28 7.94 0.94
N VAL A 50 -10.61 8.77 1.72
CA VAL A 50 -11.05 9.25 3.03
C VAL A 50 -11.11 10.79 2.95
N ARG A 51 -11.52 11.47 4.02
CA ARG A 51 -11.55 12.94 4.08
C ARG A 51 -10.18 13.57 3.76
N ASP A 52 -10.20 14.82 3.30
CA ASP A 52 -9.01 15.69 3.13
C ASP A 52 -7.94 15.11 2.17
N ASP A 53 -8.39 14.51 1.06
CA ASP A 53 -7.56 13.85 0.03
C ASP A 53 -6.65 12.74 0.58
N LYS A 54 -6.97 12.21 1.76
CA LYS A 54 -6.28 11.06 2.33
C LYS A 54 -6.86 9.78 1.79
N ILE A 55 -6.04 8.75 1.79
CA ILE A 55 -6.45 7.42 1.37
C ILE A 55 -6.14 6.40 2.45
N ALA A 56 -6.84 5.27 2.40
CA ALA A 56 -6.49 4.08 3.15
C ALA A 56 -6.32 2.90 2.19
N ILE A 57 -5.36 2.01 2.49
CA ILE A 57 -5.09 0.81 1.69
C ILE A 57 -5.76 -0.37 2.38
N GLN A 58 -6.81 -0.92 1.77
CA GLN A 58 -7.58 -2.03 2.31
C GLN A 58 -7.17 -3.34 1.64
N SER A 59 -7.03 -4.43 2.39
CA SER A 59 -6.93 -5.76 1.81
C SER A 59 -8.31 -6.22 1.31
N GLY A 60 -8.39 -6.57 0.03
CA GLY A 60 -9.63 -6.99 -0.62
C GLY A 60 -10.23 -8.26 -0.03
N HIS A 61 -9.41 -9.22 0.41
CA HIS A 61 -9.92 -10.52 0.88
C HIS A 61 -10.57 -10.50 2.27
N ASN A 62 -10.17 -9.59 3.16
CA ASN A 62 -10.66 -9.58 4.54
C ASN A 62 -11.11 -8.20 5.05
N GLY A 63 -11.01 -7.18 4.21
CA GLY A 63 -11.46 -5.82 4.49
C GLY A 63 -10.62 -5.07 5.54
N ARG A 64 -9.46 -5.58 5.95
CA ARG A 64 -8.59 -4.90 6.92
C ARG A 64 -7.73 -3.83 6.25
N PHE A 65 -7.44 -2.78 6.98
CA PHE A 65 -6.65 -1.64 6.50
C PHE A 65 -5.18 -1.76 6.92
N LEU A 66 -4.30 -1.29 6.04
CA LEU A 66 -2.86 -1.21 6.27
C LEU A 66 -2.56 -0.13 7.31
N GLN A 67 -2.18 -0.56 8.49
CA GLN A 67 -1.76 0.26 9.61
C GLN A 67 -0.25 0.42 9.63
N VAL A 68 0.25 1.64 9.84
CA VAL A 68 1.66 1.91 10.14
C VAL A 68 1.83 2.04 11.65
N ARG A 69 2.62 1.14 12.26
CA ARG A 69 2.98 1.23 13.68
C ARG A 69 4.04 2.31 13.89
N ALA A 70 4.19 2.78 15.13
CA ALA A 70 5.25 3.71 15.51
C ALA A 70 6.68 3.20 15.19
N SER A 71 6.88 1.88 15.09
CA SER A 71 8.14 1.28 14.65
C SER A 71 8.40 1.37 13.14
N GLY A 72 7.43 1.87 12.36
CA GLY A 72 7.40 1.80 10.90
C GLY A 72 6.90 0.45 10.36
N ASP A 73 6.56 -0.51 11.21
CA ASP A 73 5.97 -1.79 10.77
C ASP A 73 4.59 -1.61 10.17
N CYS A 74 4.33 -2.27 9.03
CA CYS A 74 3.00 -2.29 8.46
C CYS A 74 2.26 -3.60 8.73
N VAL A 75 0.99 -3.50 9.15
CA VAL A 75 0.11 -4.63 9.42
C VAL A 75 -1.31 -4.37 8.92
N PHE A 76 -2.01 -5.41 8.49
CA PHE A 76 -3.44 -5.37 8.19
C PHE A 76 -4.23 -5.84 9.42
N ASP A 77 -4.73 -4.91 10.23
CA ASP A 77 -5.38 -5.23 11.51
C ASP A 77 -6.82 -4.69 11.61
N ARG A 78 -6.95 -3.37 11.50
CA ARG A 78 -8.20 -2.64 11.75
C ARG A 78 -9.20 -2.84 10.61
N LYS A 79 -10.49 -2.89 10.94
CA LYS A 79 -11.60 -2.96 9.96
C LYS A 79 -12.17 -1.59 9.58
N GLU A 80 -11.69 -0.54 10.22
CA GLU A 80 -12.05 0.84 9.96
C GLU A 80 -10.77 1.67 9.95
N PRO A 81 -10.62 2.63 9.02
CA PRO A 81 -9.44 3.47 8.96
C PRO A 81 -9.46 4.52 10.08
N GLY A 82 -8.45 4.52 10.93
CA GLY A 82 -8.10 5.62 11.83
C GLY A 82 -6.81 6.30 11.36
N GLU A 83 -6.28 7.22 12.16
CA GLU A 83 -5.10 8.04 11.78
C GLU A 83 -3.88 7.22 11.34
N TRP A 84 -3.75 5.98 11.84
CA TRP A 84 -2.59 5.12 11.60
C TRP A 84 -2.69 4.32 10.29
N GLU A 85 -3.89 4.33 9.69
CA GLU A 85 -4.19 3.67 8.41
C GLU A 85 -4.28 4.66 7.24
N LEU A 86 -4.07 5.96 7.51
CA LEU A 86 -4.16 7.01 6.51
C LEU A 86 -2.82 7.33 5.86
N PHE A 87 -2.88 7.54 4.55
CA PHE A 87 -1.76 7.94 3.72
C PHE A 87 -2.12 9.15 2.87
N THR A 88 -1.13 10.00 2.64
CA THR A 88 -1.14 10.92 1.49
C THR A 88 -0.51 10.19 0.31
N MET A 89 -1.10 10.32 -0.88
CA MET A 89 -0.58 9.72 -2.10
C MET A 89 0.10 10.80 -2.94
N GLU A 90 1.37 10.57 -3.28
CA GLU A 90 2.18 11.43 -4.14
C GLU A 90 2.53 10.68 -5.43
N THR A 91 2.86 11.43 -6.50
CA THR A 91 3.40 10.86 -7.73
C THR A 91 4.47 11.75 -8.35
N ASP A 92 5.34 11.18 -9.17
CA ASP A 92 6.41 11.89 -9.87
C ASP A 92 6.22 11.88 -11.40
N SER A 93 7.19 12.45 -12.13
CA SER A 93 7.18 12.46 -13.59
C SER A 93 7.25 11.08 -14.24
N SER A 94 7.69 10.05 -13.50
CA SER A 94 7.72 8.65 -13.96
C SER A 94 6.41 7.91 -13.73
N CYS A 95 5.42 8.57 -13.13
CA CYS A 95 4.15 7.99 -12.71
C CYS A 95 4.28 6.98 -11.56
N ALA A 96 5.41 6.97 -10.85
CA ALA A 96 5.55 6.20 -9.63
C ALA A 96 4.61 6.74 -8.56
N LEU A 97 4.07 5.86 -7.72
CA LEU A 97 3.22 6.22 -6.59
C LEU A 97 4.01 6.09 -5.30
N TYR A 98 3.86 7.08 -4.42
CA TYR A 98 4.43 7.07 -3.07
C TYR A 98 3.30 7.22 -2.06
N PHE A 99 3.30 6.35 -1.04
CA PHE A 99 2.31 6.37 0.03
C PHE A 99 2.94 6.87 1.32
N VAL A 100 2.69 8.13 1.66
CA VAL A 100 3.26 8.80 2.83
C VAL A 100 2.34 8.60 4.02
N SER A 101 2.81 7.94 5.08
CA SER A 101 2.03 7.72 6.29
C SER A 101 1.66 9.05 6.93
N CYS A 102 0.38 9.28 7.20
CA CYS A 102 -0.07 10.47 7.95
C CYS A 102 0.35 10.42 9.42
N HIS A 103 0.63 9.22 9.94
CA HIS A 103 1.03 9.02 11.32
C HIS A 103 2.52 9.31 11.55
N THR A 104 3.40 8.84 10.65
CA THR A 104 4.85 8.91 10.86
C THR A 104 5.58 9.84 9.90
N GLY A 105 4.94 10.28 8.80
CA GLY A 105 5.62 11.01 7.70
C GLY A 105 6.49 10.13 6.80
N ASN A 106 6.72 8.87 7.17
CA ASN A 106 7.53 7.94 6.40
C ASN A 106 6.75 7.33 5.23
N VAL A 107 7.47 6.92 4.19
CA VAL A 107 6.93 6.40 2.94
C VAL A 107 6.95 4.87 2.93
N LEU A 108 5.85 4.27 2.45
CA LEU A 108 5.69 2.84 2.28
C LEU A 108 6.75 2.29 1.31
N GLN A 109 7.49 1.29 1.76
CA GLN A 109 8.50 0.58 0.98
C GLN A 109 8.41 -0.92 1.16
N CYS A 110 9.09 -1.64 0.26
CA CYS A 110 9.32 -3.06 0.40
C CYS A 110 10.77 -3.35 0.76
N ASN A 111 11.05 -3.82 1.98
CA ASN A 111 12.43 -4.05 2.40
C ASN A 111 13.05 -5.35 1.82
N ASN A 112 14.32 -5.59 2.13
CA ASN A 112 15.05 -6.79 1.70
C ASN A 112 14.45 -8.11 2.20
N SER A 113 13.80 -8.09 3.36
CA SER A 113 13.09 -9.24 3.93
C SER A 113 11.71 -9.47 3.32
N ASN A 114 11.31 -8.67 2.34
CA ASN A 114 10.00 -8.64 1.71
C ASN A 114 8.87 -8.27 2.68
N ASP A 115 9.17 -7.47 3.69
CA ASP A 115 8.19 -6.82 4.55
C ASP A 115 7.83 -5.45 3.98
N ALA A 116 6.54 -5.13 3.98
CA ALA A 116 6.08 -3.78 3.74
C ALA A 116 6.25 -2.96 5.03
N ARG A 117 6.87 -1.78 4.94
CA ARG A 117 7.18 -0.92 6.09
C ARG A 117 7.22 0.55 5.67
N CYS A 118 7.09 1.47 6.64
CA CYS A 118 7.34 2.90 6.45
C CYS A 118 8.55 3.31 7.31
N ALA A 119 9.76 3.20 6.77
CA ALA A 119 11.00 3.32 7.55
C ALA A 119 11.83 4.59 7.31
N ASN A 120 11.53 5.36 6.26
CA ASN A 120 12.24 6.59 5.91
C ASN A 120 11.31 7.53 5.11
N GLU A 121 11.80 8.72 4.79
CA GLU A 121 11.09 9.74 4.01
C GLU A 121 11.58 9.79 2.53
N ASN A 122 12.13 8.71 1.99
CA ASN A 122 12.67 8.74 0.63
C ASN A 122 11.56 8.64 -0.43
N ARG A 123 11.86 9.13 -1.64
CA ARG A 123 11.02 8.96 -2.84
C ARG A 123 11.87 8.31 -3.94
N GLN A 124 12.44 7.15 -3.62
CA GLN A 124 13.32 6.39 -4.51
C GLN A 124 12.69 5.06 -4.89
N ASP A 125 13.41 4.21 -5.61
CA ASP A 125 12.90 2.95 -6.16
C ASP A 125 12.29 2.02 -5.09
N TRP A 126 12.80 2.04 -3.86
CA TRP A 126 12.34 1.20 -2.76
C TRP A 126 10.97 1.60 -2.24
N GLU A 127 10.68 2.89 -2.25
CA GLU A 127 9.42 3.52 -1.84
C GLU A 127 8.43 3.68 -3.01
N ALA A 128 8.88 3.42 -4.23
CA ALA A 128 8.10 3.59 -5.44
C ALA A 128 7.20 2.37 -5.72
N TRP A 129 5.92 2.63 -5.96
CA TRP A 129 4.91 1.63 -6.28
C TRP A 129 4.26 1.93 -7.63
N ARG A 130 3.66 0.90 -8.24
CA ARG A 130 2.76 1.04 -9.38
C ARG A 130 1.51 0.21 -9.18
N ILE A 131 0.41 0.66 -9.75
CA ILE A 131 -0.80 -0.14 -9.89
C ILE A 131 -0.65 -1.03 -11.13
N VAL A 132 -0.82 -2.33 -10.95
CA VAL A 132 -0.89 -3.32 -12.03
C VAL A 132 -2.34 -3.80 -12.11
N GLU A 133 -2.89 -3.77 -13.33
CA GLU A 133 -4.21 -4.30 -13.77
C GLU A 133 -5.37 -4.18 -12.76
N PRO A 134 -6.47 -3.47 -13.05
CA PRO A 134 -7.72 -3.74 -12.35
C PRO A 134 -8.14 -5.16 -12.69
N ARG A 135 -8.20 -6.04 -11.68
CA ARG A 135 -8.70 -7.41 -11.89
C ARG A 135 -10.23 -7.35 -11.98
N SER A 136 -10.73 -7.42 -13.21
CA SER A 136 -12.14 -7.71 -13.54
C SER A 136 -12.52 -9.13 -13.14
#